data_AF-A0A2G9UNG6-F1
#
_entry.id   AF-A0A2G9UNG6-F1
#
_cell.length_a   1.000
_cell.length_b   1.000
_cell.length_c   1.000
_cell.angle_alpha   90.00
_cell.angle_beta   90.00
_cell.angle_gamma   90.00
#
_symmetry.space_group_name_H-M   'P 1'
#
loop_
_entity.id
_entity.type
_entity.pdbx_description
1 polymer ?
#
loop_
_entity_poly.entity_id
_entity_poly.type
_entity_poly.pdbx_seq_one_letter_code
_entity_poly.pdbx_strand_id
1 'polypeptide(L)'
;MSIDDLVSGGMIYYKSTKAGCYYQMCPKSAPKKYAVACVFNSAPQLNQPIYKAHQNRPGNGCNLDANCGEIFTGATCGPQGLCGFK
;
A
#
# COMPACT_ATOMS: atom_id res chain seq x y z
N MET A 1 -7.52 1.10 -18.68
CA MET A 1 -7.19 0.83 -17.26
C MET A 1 -6.54 -0.54 -17.24
N SER A 2 -5.22 -0.58 -17.35
CA SER A 2 -4.46 -1.83 -17.44
C SER A 2 -4.17 -2.33 -16.02
N ILE A 3 -4.12 -3.65 -15.87
CA ILE A 3 -3.80 -4.33 -14.60
C ILE A 3 -2.45 -3.85 -14.02
N ASP A 4 -1.54 -3.35 -14.85
CA ASP A 4 -0.23 -2.82 -14.46
C ASP A 4 -0.31 -1.53 -13.61
N ASP A 5 -1.34 -0.70 -13.77
CA ASP A 5 -1.55 0.50 -12.93
C ASP A 5 -1.98 0.15 -11.49
N LEU A 6 -2.61 -1.02 -11.31
CA LEU A 6 -3.12 -1.47 -10.00
C LEU A 6 -2.01 -2.05 -9.12
N VAL A 7 -0.97 -2.62 -9.73
CA VAL A 7 0.15 -3.25 -9.01
C VAL A 7 0.99 -2.19 -8.30
N SER A 8 1.35 -1.09 -8.98
CA SER A 8 2.14 -0.02 -8.35
C SER A 8 1.29 0.94 -7.51
N GLY A 9 0.04 1.20 -7.92
CA GLY A 9 -0.85 2.13 -7.22
C GLY A 9 -1.46 1.54 -5.93
N GLY A 10 -1.79 0.26 -5.91
CA GLY A 10 -2.40 -0.40 -4.74
C GLY A 10 -1.39 -0.68 -3.62
N MET A 11 -0.15 -1.07 -3.98
CA MET A 11 0.90 -1.39 -3.01
C MET A 11 1.48 -0.15 -2.31
N ILE A 12 1.43 1.01 -2.96
CA ILE A 12 2.06 2.26 -2.46
C ILE A 12 0.99 3.29 -2.05
N TYR A 13 -0.29 2.91 -1.93
CA TYR A 13 -1.30 3.89 -1.52
C TYR A 13 -1.26 4.13 -0.01
N TYR A 14 -0.85 5.33 0.40
CA TYR A 14 -0.69 5.68 1.83
C TYR A 14 -1.98 5.58 2.67
N LYS A 15 -3.17 5.50 2.04
CA LYS A 15 -4.44 5.28 2.75
C LYS A 15 -4.86 3.80 2.83
N SER A 16 -4.09 2.90 2.24
CA SER A 16 -4.32 1.45 2.34
C SER A 16 -3.60 0.91 3.58
N THR A 17 -4.33 0.19 4.42
CA THR A 17 -3.80 -0.39 5.68
C THR A 17 -4.00 -1.89 5.77
N LYS A 18 -4.74 -2.47 4.81
CA LYS A 18 -5.05 -3.90 4.78
C LYS A 18 -4.95 -4.39 3.35
N ALA A 19 -4.28 -5.53 3.18
CA ALA A 19 -4.18 -6.23 1.91
C ALA A 19 -4.54 -7.70 2.11
N GLY A 20 -5.27 -8.27 1.17
CA GLY A 20 -5.52 -9.70 1.06
C GLY A 20 -5.10 -10.19 -0.31
N CYS A 21 -4.19 -11.17 -0.35
CA CYS A 21 -3.68 -11.73 -1.60
C CYS A 21 -4.16 -13.17 -1.80
N TYR A 22 -4.47 -13.50 -3.03
CA TYR A 22 -4.74 -14.85 -3.48
C TYR A 22 -3.77 -15.20 -4.61
N TYR A 23 -3.27 -16.43 -4.61
CA TYR A 23 -2.41 -16.93 -5.66
C TYR A 23 -3.01 -18.20 -6.27
N GLN A 24 -2.90 -18.32 -7.58
CA GLN A 24 -3.35 -19.48 -8.32
C GLN A 24 -2.31 -19.88 -9.35
N MET A 25 -2.03 -21.18 -9.40
CA MET A 25 -1.24 -21.77 -10.47
C MET A 25 -2.12 -21.99 -11.70
N CYS A 26 -1.65 -21.59 -12.87
CA CYS A 26 -2.33 -21.79 -14.15
C CYS A 26 -1.75 -23.03 -14.85
N PRO A 27 -2.38 -24.22 -14.72
CA PRO A 27 -1.80 -25.48 -15.19
C PRO A 27 -1.76 -25.60 -16.72
N LYS A 28 -2.54 -24.80 -17.45
CA LYS A 28 -2.68 -24.88 -18.92
C LYS A 28 -1.66 -24.04 -19.71
N SER A 29 -0.69 -23.41 -19.05
CA SER A 29 0.34 -22.59 -19.71
C SER A 29 1.71 -23.27 -19.66
N ALA A 30 2.42 -23.29 -20.79
CA ALA A 30 3.84 -23.62 -20.88
C ALA A 30 4.60 -22.34 -21.28
N PRO A 31 5.41 -21.73 -20.40
CA PRO A 31 5.75 -22.16 -19.03
C PRO A 31 4.58 -22.02 -18.03
N LYS A 32 4.66 -22.77 -16.92
CA LYS A 32 3.70 -22.68 -15.80
C LYS A 32 3.61 -21.23 -15.34
N LYS A 33 2.42 -20.63 -15.46
CA LYS A 33 2.16 -19.26 -15.01
C LYS A 33 1.56 -19.28 -13.61
N TYR A 34 1.88 -18.27 -12.82
CA TYR A 34 1.25 -18.00 -11.54
C TYR A 34 0.51 -16.68 -11.66
N ALA A 35 -0.76 -16.68 -11.29
CA ALA A 35 -1.55 -15.47 -11.13
C ALA A 35 -1.57 -15.13 -9.64
N VAL A 36 -1.21 -13.89 -9.31
CA VAL A 36 -1.34 -13.35 -7.95
C VAL A 36 -2.23 -12.13 -8.04
N ALA A 37 -3.27 -12.10 -7.23
CA ALA A 37 -4.18 -10.97 -7.12
C ALA A 37 -4.19 -10.50 -5.67
N CYS A 38 -3.91 -9.22 -5.44
CA CYS A 38 -4.00 -8.59 -4.14
C CYS A 38 -5.10 -7.53 -4.15
N VAL A 39 -5.96 -7.58 -3.13
CA VAL A 39 -7.02 -6.62 -2.90
C VAL A 39 -6.65 -5.78 -1.69
N PHE A 40 -6.77 -4.47 -1.84
CA PHE A 40 -6.48 -3.49 -0.80
C PHE A 40 -7.77 -2.88 -0.28
N ASN A 41 -7.83 -2.50 1.00
CA ASN A 41 -9.02 -1.87 1.57
C ASN A 41 -9.28 -0.45 1.04
N SER A 42 -8.34 0.12 0.30
CA SER A 42 -8.47 1.43 -0.33
C SER A 42 -7.67 1.48 -1.61
N ALA A 43 -8.25 2.09 -2.64
CA ALA A 43 -7.61 2.27 -3.94
C ALA A 43 -7.20 3.74 -4.14
N PRO A 44 -6.07 4.01 -4.83
CA PRO A 44 -5.72 5.35 -5.24
C PRO A 44 -6.82 5.93 -6.15
N GLN A 45 -7.21 7.17 -5.88
CA GLN A 45 -8.13 7.89 -6.76
C GLN A 45 -7.36 8.55 -7.88
N LEU A 46 -7.94 8.56 -9.09
CA LEU A 46 -7.34 9.22 -10.24
C LEU A 46 -7.08 10.69 -9.91
N ASN A 47 -5.92 11.21 -10.31
CA ASN A 47 -5.45 12.57 -10.03
C ASN A 47 -5.26 12.91 -8.54
N GLN A 48 -5.23 11.92 -7.64
CA GLN A 48 -4.83 12.14 -6.25
C GLN A 48 -3.41 11.62 -5.99
N PRO A 49 -2.68 12.25 -5.06
CA PRO A 49 -1.36 11.79 -4.68
C PRO A 49 -1.43 10.38 -4.07
N ILE A 50 -0.58 9.49 -4.58
CA ILE A 50 -0.47 8.10 -4.13
C ILE A 50 0.23 8.01 -2.76
N TYR A 51 1.05 9.01 -2.42
CA TYR A 51 1.66 9.21 -1.11
C TYR A 51 1.67 10.69 -0.74
N LYS A 52 1.59 11.01 0.55
CA LYS A 52 1.85 12.36 1.06
C LYS A 52 3.25 12.38 1.67
N ALA A 53 4.19 13.06 1.03
CA ALA A 53 5.45 13.40 1.68
C ALA A 53 5.19 14.44 2.78
N HIS A 54 5.79 14.26 3.94
CA HIS A 54 5.79 15.31 4.95
C HIS A 54 6.57 16.51 4.41
N GLN A 55 5.95 17.69 4.41
CA GLN A 55 6.63 18.92 3.99
C GLN A 55 7.79 19.19 4.97
N ASN A 56 8.99 19.41 4.45
CA ASN A 56 10.21 19.79 5.19
C ASN A 56 11.03 18.69 5.91
N ARG A 57 10.89 17.41 5.58
CA ARG A 57 11.80 16.36 6.07
C ARG A 57 12.23 15.41 4.93
N PRO A 58 13.47 15.52 4.41
CA PRO A 58 14.01 14.48 3.56
C PRO A 58 14.40 13.29 4.42
N GLY A 59 13.69 12.17 4.25
CA GLY A 59 14.09 10.88 4.80
C GLY A 59 13.51 10.54 6.17
N ASN A 60 13.15 9.26 6.27
CA ASN A 60 12.53 8.53 7.37
C ASN A 60 11.03 8.79 7.50
N GLY A 61 10.25 7.70 7.51
CA GLY A 61 8.80 7.75 7.68
C GLY A 61 8.40 8.26 9.06
N CYS A 62 7.32 7.74 9.64
CA CYS A 62 6.95 8.16 10.99
C CYS A 62 8.08 7.89 12.00
N ASN A 63 8.17 8.71 13.05
CA ASN A 63 9.00 8.44 14.22
C ASN A 63 8.22 8.57 15.53
N LEU A 64 7.02 9.13 15.47
CA LEU A 64 6.08 9.29 16.58
C LEU A 64 4.69 8.84 16.12
N ASP A 65 3.91 8.26 17.04
CA ASP A 65 2.51 7.87 16.77
C ASP A 65 1.66 9.05 16.28
N ALA A 66 1.96 10.26 16.76
CA ALA A 66 1.30 11.50 16.34
C ALA A 66 1.41 11.76 14.83
N ASN A 67 2.49 11.34 14.17
CA ASN A 67 2.64 11.50 12.72
C ASN A 67 1.65 10.62 11.94
N CYS A 68 1.25 9.50 12.53
CA CYS A 68 0.30 8.56 11.94
C CYS A 68 -1.14 8.96 12.20
N GLY A 69 -1.42 9.61 13.34
CA GLY A 69 -2.76 10.08 13.70
C GLY A 69 -3.38 11.06 12.69
N GLU A 70 -2.55 11.81 11.96
CA GLU A 70 -2.99 12.72 10.88
C GLU A 70 -3.42 11.98 9.59
N ILE A 71 -2.94 10.74 9.41
CA ILE A 71 -3.23 9.92 8.23
C ILE A 71 -4.35 8.93 8.54
N PHE A 72 -4.25 8.26 9.69
CA PHE A 72 -5.20 7.28 10.19
C PHE A 72 -5.41 7.50 11.68
N THR A 73 -6.62 7.87 12.07
CA THR A 73 -6.98 8.02 13.48
C THR A 73 -6.75 6.70 14.23
N GLY A 74 -5.92 6.75 15.28
CA GLY A 74 -5.56 5.59 16.09
C GLY A 74 -4.43 4.71 15.52
N ALA A 75 -3.79 5.10 14.42
CA ALA A 75 -2.58 4.41 13.95
C ALA A 75 -1.35 4.77 14.80
N THR A 76 -0.46 3.80 14.92
CA THR A 76 0.82 3.91 15.62
C THR A 76 1.97 3.88 14.63
N CYS A 77 3.10 4.45 15.02
CA CYS A 77 4.32 4.35 14.25
C CYS A 77 5.00 3.01 14.50
N GLY A 78 5.12 2.22 13.43
CA GLY A 78 5.73 0.91 13.42
C GLY A 78 7.22 0.93 13.10
N PRO A 79 7.85 -0.27 13.09
CA PRO A 79 9.24 -0.40 12.65
C PRO A 79 9.41 0.10 11.21
N GLN A 80 10.61 0.58 10.87
CA GLN A 80 10.94 1.13 9.56
C GLN A 80 10.20 2.44 9.19
N GLY A 81 9.52 3.06 10.16
CA GLY A 81 8.82 4.33 9.98
C GLY A 81 7.49 4.21 9.22
N LEU A 82 6.83 3.05 9.29
CA LEU A 82 5.55 2.81 8.66
C LEU A 82 4.40 2.98 9.64
N CYS A 83 3.35 3.70 9.24
CA CYS A 83 2.13 3.82 10.04
C CYS A 83 1.26 2.57 9.91
N GLY A 84 0.79 2.04 11.04
CA GLY A 84 -0.06 0.86 11.06
C GLY A 84 -0.88 0.74 12.35
N PHE A 85 -1.82 -0.21 12.34
CA PHE A 85 -2.57 -0.57 13.54
C PHE A 85 -1.89 -1.77 14.22
N LYS A 86 -1.78 -1.74 15.54
CA LYS A 86 -1.42 -2.93 16.34
C LYS A 86 -2.63 -3.85 16.47
#